data_AF-A0A376MR82-F1
#
_entry.id   AF-A0A376MR82-F1
#
_cell.length_a   1.000
_cell.length_b   1.000
_cell.length_c   1.000
_cell.angle_alpha   90.00
_cell.angle_beta   90.00
_cell.angle_gamma   90.00
#
_symmetry.space_group_name_H-M   'P 1'
#
loop_
_entity.id
_entity.type
_entity.pdbx_description
1 polymer ?
#
loop_
_entity_poly.entity_id
_entity_poly.type
_entity_poly.pdbx_seq_one_letter_code
_entity_poly.pdbx_strand_id
1 'polypeptide(L)'
;MNIIAIMGPHGVFYKDEPIKELESALVAQGFQVIWPQNSVDLLKFIEHNPRICGVIFDWDEYSLDLCSDINQLNEYLPLYAFINTHSTMDVSVQDMRMALWFFEYALGQAEDIAIRMRQYTNEYLDNITPPFHESLVYLRQRAEVHLLYAGSYGRHRISKKPGWLSVL
;
A
#
# COMPACT_ATOMS: atom_id res chain seq x y z
N MET A 1 5.78 -2.85 3.08
CA MET A 1 4.53 -2.06 3.02
C MET A 1 3.56 -2.83 2.15
N ASN A 2 2.40 -3.20 2.69
CA ASN A 2 1.46 -4.08 2.02
C ASN A 2 0.04 -3.96 2.58
N ILE A 3 -0.26 -2.92 3.37
CA ILE A 3 -1.60 -2.72 3.93
C ILE A 3 -2.28 -1.63 3.11
N ILE A 4 -3.51 -1.90 2.65
CA ILE A 4 -4.37 -0.93 1.99
C ILE A 4 -5.59 -0.71 2.88
N ALA A 5 -5.89 0.56 3.17
CA ALA A 5 -7.09 0.93 3.90
C ALA A 5 -8.24 1.19 2.92
N ILE A 6 -9.40 0.57 3.13
CA ILE A 6 -10.61 0.83 2.36
C ILE A 6 -11.62 1.50 3.29
N MET A 7 -11.99 2.74 2.96
CA MET A 7 -13.06 3.43 3.67
C MET A 7 -14.38 2.70 3.44
N GLY A 8 -15.10 2.49 4.55
CA GLY A 8 -16.16 1.50 4.75
C GLY A 8 -17.27 1.44 3.70
N PRO A 9 -18.02 0.33 3.67
CA PRO A 9 -18.97 0.03 2.61
C PRO A 9 -20.08 1.09 2.54
N HIS A 10 -20.48 1.41 1.31
CA HIS A 10 -21.40 2.50 1.00
C HIS A 10 -22.87 2.09 1.24
N GLY A 11 -23.11 0.80 1.54
CA GLY A 11 -24.45 0.25 1.74
C GLY A 11 -25.25 0.16 0.45
N VAL A 12 -24.57 0.23 -0.70
CA VAL A 12 -25.18 0.27 -2.03
C VAL A 12 -24.52 -0.78 -2.92
N PHE A 13 -25.34 -1.70 -3.44
CA PHE A 13 -24.88 -2.88 -4.16
C PHE A 13 -23.92 -2.57 -5.32
N TYR A 14 -24.18 -1.54 -6.12
CA TYR A 14 -23.35 -1.18 -7.27
C TYR A 14 -21.96 -0.64 -6.90
N LYS A 15 -21.74 -0.21 -5.64
CA LYS A 15 -20.42 0.18 -5.12
C LYS A 15 -19.76 -0.97 -4.38
N ASP A 16 -20.55 -1.70 -3.60
CA ASP A 16 -20.04 -2.77 -2.73
C ASP A 16 -19.52 -3.98 -3.53
N GLU A 17 -20.15 -4.33 -4.64
CA GLU A 17 -19.74 -5.50 -5.43
C GLU A 17 -18.39 -5.29 -6.14
N PRO A 18 -18.14 -4.17 -6.86
CA PRO A 18 -16.80 -3.87 -7.39
C PRO A 18 -15.71 -3.79 -6.32
N ILE A 19 -16.00 -3.22 -5.15
CA ILE A 19 -15.03 -3.10 -4.07
C ILE A 19 -14.67 -4.47 -3.46
N LYS A 20 -15.64 -5.39 -3.35
CA LYS A 20 -15.38 -6.78 -2.92
C LYS A 20 -14.54 -7.56 -3.93
N GLU A 21 -14.80 -7.36 -5.22
CA GLU A 21 -13.99 -7.94 -6.29
C GLU A 21 -12.54 -7.40 -6.20
N LEU A 22 -12.39 -6.10 -5.95
CA LEU A 22 -11.10 -5.46 -5.76
C LEU A 22 -10.38 -5.95 -4.52
N GLU A 23 -11.06 -6.08 -3.38
CA GLU A 23 -10.48 -6.67 -2.16
C GLU A 23 -9.92 -8.06 -2.46
N SER A 24 -10.67 -8.89 -3.18
CA SER A 24 -10.23 -10.23 -3.58
C SER A 24 -8.99 -10.19 -4.48
N ALA A 25 -8.96 -9.27 -5.45
CA ALA A 25 -7.82 -9.07 -6.34
C ALA A 25 -6.57 -8.56 -5.59
N LEU A 26 -6.74 -7.63 -4.64
CA LEU A 26 -5.67 -7.11 -3.80
C LEU A 26 -5.08 -8.19 -2.88
N VAL A 27 -5.94 -9.01 -2.28
CA VAL A 27 -5.51 -10.15 -1.45
C VAL A 27 -4.76 -11.19 -2.28
N ALA A 28 -5.23 -11.50 -3.49
CA ALA A 28 -4.50 -12.37 -4.42
C ALA A 28 -3.11 -11.81 -4.78
N GLN A 29 -2.98 -10.48 -4.74
CA GLN A 29 -1.73 -9.77 -4.91
C GLN A 29 -0.87 -9.65 -3.63
N GLY A 30 -1.27 -10.23 -2.51
CA GLY A 30 -0.50 -10.24 -1.26
C GLY A 30 -0.63 -8.96 -0.42
N PHE A 31 -1.60 -8.11 -0.75
CA PHE A 31 -1.98 -6.99 0.12
C PHE A 31 -2.86 -7.48 1.27
N GLN A 32 -2.78 -6.76 2.39
CA GLN A 32 -3.69 -6.87 3.52
C GLN A 32 -4.65 -5.70 3.48
N VAL A 33 -5.93 -5.98 3.56
CA VAL A 33 -6.98 -4.95 3.53
C VAL A 33 -7.46 -4.68 4.95
N ILE A 34 -7.57 -3.41 5.32
CA ILE A 34 -8.19 -2.97 6.57
C ILE A 34 -9.37 -2.06 6.28
N TRP A 35 -10.35 -2.06 7.17
CA TRP A 35 -11.60 -1.32 7.03
C TRP A 35 -11.77 -0.34 8.21
N PRO A 36 -11.24 0.90 8.12
CA PRO A 36 -11.46 1.92 9.15
C PRO A 36 -12.94 2.27 9.26
N GLN A 37 -13.39 2.60 10.47
CA GLN A 37 -14.79 2.96 10.74
C GLN A 37 -15.10 4.42 10.36
N ASN A 38 -14.10 5.30 10.44
CA ASN A 38 -14.23 6.72 10.15
C ASN A 38 -12.86 7.31 9.74
N SER A 39 -12.87 8.57 9.28
CA SER A 39 -11.66 9.30 8.89
C SER A 39 -10.66 9.43 10.04
N VAL A 40 -11.13 9.64 11.27
CA VAL A 40 -10.26 9.78 12.46
C VAL A 40 -9.47 8.50 12.74
N ASP A 41 -10.11 7.33 12.60
CA ASP A 41 -9.49 6.03 12.78
C ASP A 41 -8.53 5.74 11.65
N LEU A 42 -8.87 6.10 10.40
CA LEU A 42 -7.95 6.03 9.28
C LEU A 42 -6.67 6.84 9.57
N LEU A 43 -6.81 8.10 10.00
CA LEU A 43 -5.65 8.96 10.30
C LEU A 43 -4.77 8.36 11.40
N LYS A 44 -5.38 7.83 12.48
CA LYS A 44 -4.63 7.11 13.53
C LYS A 44 -3.93 5.86 13.00
N PHE A 45 -4.58 5.12 12.10
CA PHE A 45 -3.97 3.95 11.48
C PHE A 45 -2.74 4.35 10.65
N ILE A 46 -2.84 5.41 9.85
CA ILE A 46 -1.73 5.95 9.05
C ILE A 46 -0.59 6.42 9.96
N GLU A 47 -0.91 7.14 11.04
CA GLU A 47 0.07 7.67 11.98
C GLU A 47 0.85 6.56 12.73
N HIS A 48 0.18 5.46 13.11
CA HIS A 48 0.79 4.39 13.89
C HIS A 48 1.32 3.22 13.07
N ASN A 49 0.91 3.08 11.80
CA ASN A 49 1.28 1.94 10.96
C ASN A 49 1.89 2.42 9.63
N PRO A 50 3.23 2.58 9.56
CA PRO A 50 3.92 2.97 8.32
C PRO A 50 3.87 1.88 7.23
N ARG A 51 3.21 0.74 7.48
CA ARG A 51 3.00 -0.33 6.49
C ARG A 51 1.82 -0.04 5.57
N ILE A 52 0.97 0.92 5.92
CA ILE A 52 -0.13 1.40 5.08
C ILE A 52 0.48 2.10 3.87
N CYS A 53 0.11 1.62 2.70
CA CYS A 53 0.70 2.05 1.42
C CYS A 53 -0.33 2.53 0.41
N GLY A 54 -1.59 2.63 0.82
CA GLY A 54 -2.62 3.25 0.02
C GLY A 54 -3.94 3.32 0.76
N VAL A 55 -4.76 4.29 0.36
CA VAL A 55 -6.12 4.48 0.88
C VAL A 55 -7.09 4.49 -0.29
N ILE A 56 -8.13 3.67 -0.20
CA ILE A 56 -9.25 3.64 -1.14
C ILE A 56 -10.44 4.31 -0.47
N PHE A 57 -11.07 5.26 -1.15
CA PHE A 57 -12.27 5.95 -0.67
C PHE A 57 -13.15 6.41 -1.84
N ASP A 58 -14.41 6.71 -1.54
CA ASP A 58 -15.33 7.31 -2.50
C ASP A 58 -15.19 8.83 -2.49
N TRP A 59 -14.98 9.39 -3.68
CA TRP A 59 -14.73 10.81 -3.88
C TRP A 59 -15.93 11.69 -3.49
N ASP A 60 -17.15 11.20 -3.69
CA ASP A 60 -18.35 11.98 -3.38
C ASP A 60 -18.64 11.98 -1.87
N GLU A 61 -18.22 10.94 -1.14
CA GLU A 61 -18.41 10.84 0.32
C GLU A 61 -17.27 11.51 1.10
N TYR A 62 -16.03 11.28 0.68
CA TYR A 62 -14.85 11.82 1.32
C TYR A 62 -14.23 12.90 0.44
N SER A 63 -14.50 14.14 0.82
CA SER A 63 -14.07 15.35 0.13
C SER A 63 -12.56 15.64 0.30
N LEU A 64 -12.14 16.79 -0.20
CA LEU A 64 -10.80 17.36 -0.08
C LEU A 64 -10.25 17.42 1.34
N ASP A 65 -11.11 17.50 2.37
CA ASP A 65 -10.68 17.62 3.76
C ASP A 65 -9.86 16.39 4.18
N LEU A 66 -10.33 15.19 3.80
CA LEU A 66 -9.61 13.94 4.10
C LEU A 66 -8.25 13.89 3.37
N CYS A 67 -8.24 14.33 2.11
CA CYS A 67 -7.01 14.35 1.32
C CYS A 67 -5.97 15.29 1.93
N SER A 68 -6.39 16.47 2.40
CA SER A 68 -5.53 17.44 3.08
C SER A 68 -4.96 16.87 4.39
N ASP A 69 -5.80 16.25 5.22
CA ASP A 69 -5.36 15.64 6.49
C ASP A 69 -4.35 14.51 6.26
N ILE A 70 -4.57 13.67 5.24
CA ILE A 70 -3.62 12.62 4.88
C ILE A 70 -2.32 13.21 4.34
N ASN A 71 -2.40 14.24 3.50
CA ASN A 71 -1.22 14.89 2.93
C ASN A 71 -0.32 15.53 3.99
N GLN A 72 -0.90 16.06 5.08
CA GLN A 72 -0.13 16.56 6.23
C GLN A 72 0.66 15.45 6.95
N LEU A 73 0.15 14.22 6.94
CA LEU A 73 0.83 13.06 7.54
C LEU A 73 1.84 12.43 6.59
N ASN A 74 1.49 12.29 5.31
CA ASN A 74 2.31 11.62 4.31
C ASN A 74 1.97 12.12 2.89
N GLU A 75 2.79 13.04 2.38
CA GLU A 75 2.62 13.68 1.07
C GLU A 75 2.68 12.69 -0.12
N TYR A 76 3.40 11.58 0.06
CA TYR A 76 3.64 10.61 -1.01
C TYR A 76 2.66 9.42 -0.99
N LEU A 77 1.76 9.36 0.00
CA LEU A 77 0.85 8.22 0.15
C LEU A 77 -0.11 8.15 -1.05
N PRO A 78 -0.17 7.02 -1.78
CA PRO A 78 -1.13 6.84 -2.86
C PRO A 78 -2.57 6.89 -2.36
N LEU A 79 -3.35 7.78 -2.96
CA LEU A 79 -4.78 7.94 -2.70
C LEU A 79 -5.56 7.44 -3.92
N TYR A 80 -6.50 6.54 -3.70
CA TYR A 80 -7.31 5.91 -4.73
C TYR A 80 -8.77 6.33 -4.56
N ALA A 81 -9.17 7.34 -5.31
CA ALA A 81 -10.51 7.91 -5.27
C ALA A 81 -11.42 7.23 -6.29
N PHE A 82 -12.53 6.67 -5.82
CA PHE A 82 -13.57 6.12 -6.69
C PHE A 82 -14.61 7.20 -7.00
N ILE A 83 -14.86 7.45 -8.28
CA ILE A 83 -15.81 8.46 -8.78
C ILE A 83 -17.04 7.80 -9.39
N ASN A 84 -18.16 8.53 -9.31
CA ASN A 84 -19.37 8.21 -10.07
C ASN A 84 -19.40 9.04 -11.36
N THR A 85 -20.21 8.64 -12.33
CA THR A 85 -20.33 9.31 -13.65
C THR A 85 -20.80 10.77 -13.58
N HIS A 86 -21.21 11.25 -12.41
CA HIS A 86 -21.66 12.63 -12.17
C HIS A 86 -20.75 13.42 -11.23
N SER A 87 -19.63 12.84 -10.77
CA SER A 87 -18.71 13.52 -9.86
C SER A 87 -18.02 14.69 -10.57
N THR A 88 -18.11 15.88 -10.00
CA THR A 88 -17.39 17.06 -10.49
C THR A 88 -15.95 17.02 -9.94
N MET A 89 -14.97 17.03 -10.83
CA MET A 89 -13.56 17.13 -10.45
C MET A 89 -13.26 18.56 -9.98
N ASP A 90 -13.10 18.76 -8.68
CA ASP A 90 -12.75 20.07 -8.14
C ASP A 90 -11.31 20.43 -8.53
N VAL A 91 -11.16 21.58 -9.19
CA VAL A 91 -9.89 22.09 -9.75
C VAL A 91 -8.85 22.40 -8.65
N SER A 92 -9.26 22.52 -7.39
CA SER A 92 -8.39 22.77 -6.23
C SER A 92 -7.44 21.62 -5.90
N VAL A 93 -7.65 20.42 -6.44
CA VAL A 93 -6.74 19.27 -6.29
C VAL A 93 -5.41 19.48 -7.01
N GLN A 94 -5.38 20.29 -8.08
CA GLN A 94 -4.18 20.48 -8.91
C GLN A 94 -3.02 21.20 -8.19
N ASP A 95 -3.31 21.99 -7.16
CA ASP A 95 -2.29 22.73 -6.42
C ASP A 95 -1.64 21.90 -5.30
N MET A 96 -2.23 20.75 -4.94
CA MET A 96 -1.69 19.87 -3.91
C MET A 96 -0.81 18.80 -4.57
N ARG A 97 0.40 18.59 -4.04
CA ARG A 97 1.35 17.56 -4.50
C ARG A 97 0.94 16.15 -4.07
N MET A 98 -0.34 15.80 -4.24
CA MET A 98 -0.90 14.53 -3.80
C MET A 98 -0.79 13.47 -4.89
N ALA A 99 -0.45 12.24 -4.52
CA ALA A 99 -0.52 11.08 -5.39
C ALA A 99 -1.96 10.54 -5.48
N LEU A 100 -2.88 11.32 -6.07
CA LEU A 100 -4.30 10.97 -6.21
C LEU A 100 -4.59 10.32 -7.56
N TRP A 101 -5.20 9.14 -7.54
CA TRP A 101 -5.62 8.38 -8.71
C TRP A 101 -7.12 8.12 -8.70
N PHE A 102 -7.76 8.30 -9.85
CA PHE A 102 -9.19 8.12 -10.01
C PHE A 102 -9.53 6.77 -10.65
N PHE A 103 -10.55 6.11 -10.10
CA PHE A 103 -11.12 4.87 -10.61
C PHE A 103 -12.64 4.96 -10.68
N GLU A 104 -13.22 4.19 -11.60
CA GLU A 104 -14.68 4.09 -11.72
C GLU A 104 -15.16 2.78 -11.09
N TYR A 105 -16.39 2.80 -10.57
CA TYR A 105 -17.07 1.59 -10.11
C TYR A 105 -17.51 0.75 -11.31
N ALA A 106 -16.75 -0.31 -11.63
CA ALA A 106 -17.08 -1.24 -12.69
C ALA A 106 -16.72 -2.68 -12.31
N LEU A 107 -17.65 -3.60 -12.60
CA LEU A 107 -17.42 -5.04 -12.44
C LEU A 107 -16.43 -5.56 -13.49
N GLY A 108 -15.58 -6.51 -13.12
CA GLY A 108 -14.61 -7.13 -14.02
C GLY A 108 -13.36 -6.28 -14.32
N GLN A 109 -13.24 -5.08 -13.75
CA GLN A 109 -12.02 -4.25 -13.86
C GLN A 109 -11.10 -4.38 -12.63
N ALA A 110 -11.49 -5.17 -11.64
CA ALA A 110 -10.82 -5.18 -10.34
C ALA A 110 -9.38 -5.69 -10.42
N GLU A 111 -9.10 -6.66 -11.30
CA GLU A 111 -7.76 -7.18 -11.52
C GLU A 111 -6.82 -6.14 -12.15
N ASP A 112 -7.29 -5.41 -13.17
CA ASP A 112 -6.53 -4.33 -13.81
C ASP A 112 -6.26 -3.19 -12.82
N ILE A 113 -7.27 -2.81 -12.02
CA ILE A 113 -7.12 -1.79 -10.97
C ILE A 113 -6.08 -2.24 -9.94
N ALA A 114 -6.14 -3.50 -9.48
CA ALA A 114 -5.18 -4.02 -8.51
C ALA A 114 -3.74 -4.03 -9.06
N ILE A 115 -3.56 -4.39 -10.34
CA ILE A 115 -2.24 -4.33 -11.01
C ILE A 115 -1.70 -2.89 -11.02
N ARG A 116 -2.54 -1.91 -11.34
CA ARG A 116 -2.16 -0.48 -11.32
C ARG A 116 -1.81 -0.02 -9.90
N MET A 117 -2.62 -0.36 -8.90
CA MET A 117 -2.35 -0.04 -7.50
C MET A 117 -1.01 -0.60 -7.03
N ARG A 118 -0.65 -1.81 -7.46
CA ARG A 118 0.68 -2.36 -7.19
C ARG A 118 1.79 -1.55 -7.85
N GLN A 119 1.62 -1.15 -9.11
CA GLN A 119 2.61 -0.31 -9.80
C GLN A 119 2.82 1.01 -9.05
N TYR A 120 1.75 1.69 -8.65
CA TYR A 120 1.82 2.94 -7.89
C TYR A 120 2.42 2.73 -6.50
N THR A 121 2.16 1.59 -5.86
CA THR A 121 2.77 1.25 -4.57
C THR A 121 4.29 1.05 -4.71
N ASN A 122 4.75 0.45 -5.82
CA ASN A 122 6.17 0.30 -6.09
C ASN A 122 6.82 1.65 -6.38
N GLU A 123 6.17 2.52 -7.16
CA GLU A 123 6.66 3.87 -7.41
C GLU A 123 6.75 4.69 -6.11
N TYR A 124 5.75 4.55 -5.22
CA TYR A 124 5.79 5.13 -3.89
C TYR A 124 6.98 4.62 -3.07
N LEU A 125 7.22 3.30 -3.08
CA LEU A 125 8.34 2.68 -2.38
C LEU A 125 9.69 3.18 -2.91
N ASP A 126 9.86 3.28 -4.22
CA ASP A 126 11.09 3.75 -4.84
C ASP A 126 11.33 5.24 -4.51
N ASN A 127 10.27 6.06 -4.49
CA ASN A 127 10.38 7.48 -4.13
C ASN A 127 10.79 7.73 -2.68
N ILE A 128 10.36 6.88 -1.73
CA ILE A 128 10.75 7.02 -0.31
C ILE A 128 12.04 6.28 0.04
N THR A 129 12.49 5.33 -0.80
CA THR A 129 13.66 4.51 -0.51
C THR A 129 14.92 5.21 -1.06
N PRO A 130 15.90 5.54 -0.21
CA PRO A 130 17.13 6.16 -0.71
C PRO A 130 17.89 5.18 -1.62
N PRO A 131 18.56 5.67 -2.69
CA PRO A 131 19.11 4.85 -3.78
C PRO A 131 20.14 3.80 -3.33
N PHE A 132 20.83 4.02 -2.21
CA PHE A 132 21.75 3.03 -1.65
C PHE A 132 21.01 1.81 -1.07
N HIS A 133 19.82 2.00 -0.50
CA HIS A 133 19.05 0.93 0.13
C HIS A 133 18.37 0.02 -0.90
N GLU A 134 17.89 0.58 -2.02
CA GLU A 134 17.37 -0.19 -3.17
C GLU A 134 18.42 -1.16 -3.71
N SER A 135 19.65 -0.68 -3.91
CA SER A 135 20.75 -1.50 -4.44
C SER A 135 21.08 -2.69 -3.52
N LEU A 136 21.00 -2.52 -2.20
CA LEU A 136 21.23 -3.59 -1.23
C LEU A 136 20.09 -4.62 -1.19
N VAL A 137 18.83 -4.16 -1.23
CA VAL A 137 17.67 -5.05 -1.29
C VAL A 137 17.65 -5.83 -2.61
N TYR A 138 17.93 -5.15 -3.73
CA TYR A 138 18.09 -5.74 -5.04
C TYR A 138 19.18 -6.81 -5.06
N LEU A 139 20.38 -6.50 -4.55
CA LEU A 139 21.48 -7.46 -4.45
C LEU A 139 21.10 -8.65 -3.58
N ARG A 140 20.38 -8.45 -2.48
CA ARG A 140 19.90 -9.53 -1.62
C ARG A 140 18.85 -10.42 -2.29
N GLN A 141 17.91 -9.85 -3.04
CA GLN A 141 16.87 -10.61 -3.75
C GLN A 141 17.44 -11.39 -4.95
N ARG A 142 18.50 -10.86 -5.58
CA ARG A 142 19.21 -11.50 -6.70
C ARG A 142 20.43 -12.33 -6.31
N ALA A 143 20.76 -12.43 -5.02
CA ALA A 143 22.00 -13.10 -4.62
C ALA A 143 21.97 -14.63 -4.78
N GLU A 144 22.34 -15.10 -5.98
CA GLU A 144 23.50 -15.99 -6.13
C GLU A 144 24.80 -15.15 -6.17
N VAL A 145 24.94 -14.19 -5.25
CA VAL A 145 26.21 -13.47 -5.14
C VAL A 145 27.18 -14.40 -4.41
N HIS A 146 28.02 -15.10 -5.16
CA HIS A 146 29.28 -15.68 -4.68
C HIS A 146 30.21 -14.52 -4.25
N LEU A 147 29.92 -13.93 -3.09
CA LEU A 147 30.79 -12.95 -2.44
C LEU A 147 31.98 -13.71 -1.83
N LEU A 148 33.08 -13.72 -2.58
CA LEU A 148 34.41 -13.97 -2.06
C LEU A 148 34.65 -12.97 -0.92
N TYR A 149 34.84 -13.48 0.30
CA TYR A 149 35.10 -12.74 1.55
C TYR A 149 33.91 -12.11 2.27
N ALA A 150 33.03 -12.96 2.82
CA ALA A 150 32.50 -12.76 4.17
C ALA A 150 32.29 -14.14 4.82
N GLY A 151 33.02 -14.43 5.90
CA GLY A 151 33.15 -15.75 6.55
C GLY A 151 31.89 -16.33 7.21
N SER A 152 30.70 -15.93 6.80
CA SER A 152 29.46 -16.58 7.23
C SER A 152 28.40 -16.38 6.15
N TYR A 153 28.38 -17.32 5.20
CA TYR A 153 27.38 -17.41 4.13
C TYR A 153 25.98 -17.29 4.71
N GLY A 154 25.21 -16.34 4.14
CA GLY A 154 23.83 -16.04 4.50
C GLY A 154 23.06 -17.27 5.00
N ARG A 155 22.85 -17.30 6.33
CA ARG A 155 22.08 -18.30 7.10
C ARG A 155 22.41 -19.78 6.91
N HIS A 156 23.36 -20.19 6.05
CA HIS A 156 23.64 -21.60 5.81
C HIS A 156 24.38 -22.30 6.95
N ARG A 157 24.97 -21.56 7.91
CA ARG A 157 25.66 -22.13 9.07
C ARG A 157 24.86 -22.14 10.38
N ILE A 158 23.62 -21.65 10.40
CA ILE A 158 22.79 -21.61 11.63
C ILE A 158 21.93 -22.88 11.79
N SER A 159 21.95 -23.80 10.81
CA SER A 159 21.27 -25.09 10.91
C SER A 159 22.25 -26.26 10.95
N LYS A 160 22.97 -26.42 12.07
CA LYS A 160 23.37 -27.73 12.61
C LYS A 160 23.24 -27.65 14.14
N LYS A 161 22.26 -28.35 14.72
CA LYS A 161 21.96 -28.46 16.17
C LYS A 161 23.15 -29.08 16.96
N PRO A 162 23.03 -29.33 18.29
CA PRO A 162 22.92 -28.44 19.46
C PRO A 162 24.16 -28.59 20.37
N GLY A 163 24.76 -27.50 20.87
CA GLY A 163 25.91 -27.57 21.77
C GLY A 163 25.50 -27.50 23.23
N TRP A 164 25.30 -28.65 23.89
CA TRP A 164 25.38 -28.74 25.34
C TRP A 164 26.83 -28.48 25.77
N LEU A 165 27.02 -27.56 26.72
CA LEU A 165 28.16 -27.53 27.64
C LEU A 165 27.72 -26.73 28.88
N SER A 166 27.08 -27.44 29.82
CA SER A 166 27.09 -27.04 31.22
C SER A 166 28.53 -27.16 31.71
N VAL A 167 29.13 -26.03 32.08
CA VAL A 167 30.42 -25.98 32.76
C VAL A 167 30.17 -26.31 34.24
N LEU A 168 31.05 -27.17 34.77
CA LEU A 168 31.15 -27.65 36.14
C LEU A 168 31.00 -26.56 37.20
#